data_AF-Q8SW26-F1
#
_entry.id   AF-Q8SW26-F1
#
_cell.length_a   1.000
_cell.length_b   1.000
_cell.length_c   1.000
_cell.angle_alpha   90.00
_cell.angle_beta   90.00
_cell.angle_gamma   90.00
#
_symmetry.space_group_name_H-M   'P 1'
#
loop_
_entity.id
_entity.type
_entity.pdbx_description
1 polymer ?
#
loop_
_entity_poly.entity_id
_entity_poly.type
_entity_poly.pdbx_seq_one_letter_code
_entity_poly.pdbx_strand_id
1 'polypeptide(L)'
;MDQKLKHFLDNSNFRQDRRSRKKKASASRDIADQNQEEILMIKNGHIVVNDANMYVDTHKVMEMEVMEDDRIVTSSTFSKKKGALRWSKKEIELFYKALEICGIEFSLISSLFPNKERKHIKAKYIKEAKVNPERINEVLNECKTFDQVAYNKLRSYLLE
;
A
#
# COMPACT_ATOMS: atom_id res chain seq x y z
N MET A 1 43.10 -23.74 -1.54
CA MET A 1 41.97 -22.93 -2.02
C MET A 1 41.85 -21.70 -1.17
N ASP A 2 41.90 -20.51 -1.77
CA ASP A 2 41.89 -19.22 -1.07
C ASP A 2 40.71 -19.08 -0.12
N GLN A 3 41.00 -18.59 1.08
CA GLN A 3 39.97 -18.44 2.12
C GLN A 3 38.85 -17.47 1.72
N LYS A 4 39.15 -16.57 0.78
CA LYS A 4 38.21 -15.59 0.25
C LYS A 4 37.26 -16.21 -0.78
N LEU A 5 37.74 -17.18 -1.57
CA LEU A 5 36.96 -17.87 -2.62
C LEU A 5 35.95 -18.88 -2.06
N LYS A 6 36.30 -19.57 -0.97
CA LYS A 6 35.38 -20.49 -0.28
C LYS A 6 34.11 -19.81 0.25
N HIS A 7 34.19 -18.54 0.64
CA HIS A 7 33.04 -17.77 1.13
C HIS A 7 32.03 -17.40 0.02
N PHE A 8 32.49 -17.19 -1.22
CA PHE A 8 31.61 -16.86 -2.35
C PHE A 8 31.03 -18.08 -3.06
N LEU A 9 31.65 -19.26 -2.89
CA LEU A 9 31.18 -20.54 -3.42
C LEU A 9 30.25 -21.28 -2.44
N ASP A 10 30.12 -20.78 -1.21
CA ASP A 10 29.23 -21.33 -0.20
C ASP A 10 27.78 -20.93 -0.51
N ASN A 11 27.09 -21.79 -1.24
CA ASN A 11 25.68 -21.62 -1.65
C ASN A 11 24.69 -21.82 -0.49
N SER A 12 25.16 -21.88 0.76
CA SER A 12 24.35 -21.90 1.98
C SER A 12 23.44 -20.66 2.14
N ASN A 13 23.70 -19.57 1.39
CA ASN A 13 22.87 -18.36 1.35
C ASN A 13 21.64 -18.45 0.42
N PHE A 14 21.52 -19.48 -0.43
CA PHE A 14 20.32 -19.68 -1.24
C PHE A 14 19.29 -20.49 -0.46
N ARG A 15 18.19 -19.84 -0.09
CA ARG A 15 17.09 -20.44 0.70
C ARG A 15 16.50 -21.67 0.01
N GLN A 16 16.55 -22.81 0.70
CA GLN A 16 15.55 -23.85 0.56
C GLN A 16 14.26 -23.39 1.23
N ASP A 17 13.19 -23.47 0.46
CA ASP A 17 11.79 -23.28 0.81
C ASP A 17 11.25 -21.85 1.06
N ARG A 18 10.27 -21.49 0.22
CA ARG A 18 9.49 -20.25 0.32
C ARG A 18 8.54 -20.40 1.51
N ARG A 19 8.98 -19.97 2.70
CA ARG A 19 8.09 -19.81 3.87
C ARG A 19 6.84 -19.02 3.46
N SER A 20 5.69 -19.67 3.59
CA SER A 20 4.36 -19.11 3.40
C SER A 20 4.23 -17.76 4.09
N ARG A 21 3.68 -16.76 3.39
CA ARG A 21 3.32 -15.45 3.98
C ARG A 21 2.40 -15.68 5.18
N LYS A 22 2.97 -15.63 6.40
CA LYS A 22 2.17 -15.42 7.62
C LYS A 22 1.51 -14.05 7.47
N LYS A 23 0.18 -14.02 7.43
CA LYS A 23 -0.59 -12.78 7.59
C LYS A 23 -0.15 -12.16 8.92
N LYS A 24 0.35 -10.92 8.90
CA LYS A 24 0.56 -10.16 10.12
C LYS A 24 -0.81 -10.01 10.79
N ALA A 25 -0.94 -10.48 12.02
CA ALA A 25 -2.05 -10.11 12.87
C ALA A 25 -2.11 -8.58 12.91
N SER A 26 -3.30 -8.03 12.66
CA SER A 26 -3.59 -6.62 12.93
C SER A 26 -3.25 -6.38 14.40
N ALA A 27 -2.24 -5.54 14.64
CA ALA A 27 -1.98 -5.01 15.97
C ALA A 27 -3.28 -4.40 16.49
N SER A 28 -3.84 -5.02 17.52
CA SER A 28 -4.90 -4.43 18.30
C SER A 28 -4.39 -3.10 18.85
N ARG A 29 -5.12 -2.03 18.54
CA ARG A 29 -4.94 -0.73 19.19
C ARG A 29 -5.64 -0.81 20.53
N ASP A 30 -5.05 -1.50 21.48
CA ASP A 30 -5.64 -1.63 22.81
C ASP A 30 -4.89 -0.76 23.82
N ILE A 31 -5.50 0.39 24.07
CA ILE A 31 -5.83 0.93 25.39
C ILE A 31 -4.65 1.12 26.36
N ALA A 32 -4.02 2.28 26.32
CA ALA A 32 -3.27 2.81 27.47
C ALA A 32 -3.11 4.33 27.36
N ASP A 33 -4.20 5.09 27.51
CA ASP A 33 -4.10 6.53 27.77
C ASP A 33 -5.27 7.01 28.65
N GLN A 34 -5.42 6.38 29.83
CA GLN A 34 -6.48 6.69 30.79
C GLN A 34 -6.03 7.47 32.03
N ASN A 35 -4.76 7.88 32.12
CA ASN A 35 -4.33 8.85 33.14
C ASN A 35 -3.94 10.16 32.46
N GLN A 36 -4.95 10.91 32.02
CA GLN A 36 -4.79 12.35 31.87
C GLN A 36 -4.82 12.94 33.29
N GLU A 37 -3.63 13.10 33.84
CA GLU A 37 -3.40 13.83 35.08
C GLU A 37 -3.90 15.28 34.92
N GLU A 38 -5.02 15.62 35.57
CA GLU A 38 -5.66 16.92 35.42
C GLU A 38 -4.74 18.05 35.91
N ILE A 39 -4.55 19.06 35.04
CA ILE A 39 -3.67 20.22 35.28
C ILE A 39 -4.32 21.23 36.23
N LEU A 40 -5.65 21.24 36.34
CA LEU A 40 -6.42 22.16 37.18
C LEU A 40 -7.11 21.38 38.29
N MET A 41 -7.09 21.93 39.51
CA MET A 41 -7.81 21.37 40.67
C MET A 41 -8.63 22.43 41.38
N ILE A 42 -9.72 22.01 42.00
CA ILE A 42 -10.57 22.90 42.82
C ILE A 42 -10.13 22.76 44.28
N LYS A 43 -9.60 23.84 44.86
CA LYS A 43 -9.33 23.94 46.29
C LYS A 43 -10.17 25.06 46.88
N ASN A 44 -11.02 24.72 47.86
CA ASN A 44 -11.87 25.67 48.59
C ASN A 44 -12.75 26.55 47.67
N GLY A 45 -13.27 26.00 46.57
CA GLY A 45 -14.12 26.72 45.62
C GLY A 45 -13.37 27.60 44.61
N HIS A 46 -12.04 27.63 44.65
CA HIS A 46 -11.21 28.31 43.66
C HIS A 46 -10.52 27.29 42.74
N ILE A 47 -10.45 27.63 41.45
CA ILE A 47 -9.72 26.84 40.44
C ILE A 47 -8.24 27.22 40.55
N VAL A 48 -7.39 26.24 40.84
CA VAL A 48 -5.95 26.41 41.05
C VAL A 48 -5.19 25.43 40.15
N VAL A 49 -4.02 25.80 39.65
CA VAL A 49 -3.15 24.90 38.89
C VAL A 49 -2.57 23.84 39.83
N ASN A 50 -2.54 22.59 39.38
CA ASN A 50 -2.00 21.47 40.13
C ASN A 50 -0.48 21.38 39.95
N ASP A 51 0.28 21.78 40.98
CA ASP A 51 1.75 21.78 40.96
C ASP A 51 2.36 20.40 40.66
N ALA A 52 1.69 19.32 41.07
CA ALA A 52 2.17 17.95 40.88
C ALA A 52 2.17 17.53 39.39
N ASN A 53 1.28 18.11 38.59
CA ASN A 53 1.05 17.75 37.19
C ASN A 53 1.41 18.91 36.24
N MET A 54 2.10 19.94 36.75
CA MET A 54 2.50 21.13 35.97
C MET A 54 3.58 20.81 34.93
N TYR A 55 4.38 19.76 35.15
CA TYR A 55 5.50 19.38 34.30
C TYR A 55 5.27 18.00 33.70
N VAL A 56 5.48 17.88 32.38
CA VAL A 56 5.49 16.59 31.68
C VAL A 56 6.94 16.15 31.54
N ASP A 57 7.25 14.95 32.04
CA ASP A 57 8.56 14.34 31.82
C ASP A 57 8.67 13.86 30.37
N THR A 58 9.49 14.57 29.57
CA THR A 58 9.77 14.23 28.17
C THR A 58 10.74 13.05 28.03
N HIS A 59 11.37 12.64 29.13
CA HIS A 59 12.31 11.51 29.18
C HIS A 59 11.68 10.24 29.74
N LYS A 60 10.34 10.19 29.88
CA LYS A 60 9.63 8.96 30.19
C LYS A 60 10.09 7.87 29.22
N VAL A 61 10.77 6.86 29.76
CA VAL A 61 11.37 5.77 29.00
C VAL A 61 10.24 5.01 28.33
N MET A 62 9.92 5.38 27.10
CA MET A 62 9.07 4.57 26.25
C MET A 62 9.83 3.28 26.04
N GLU A 63 9.24 2.17 26.46
CA GLU A 63 9.82 0.84 26.28
C GLU A 63 9.97 0.59 24.78
N MET A 64 11.15 0.91 24.26
CA MET A 64 11.47 0.76 22.84
C MET A 64 12.04 -0.63 22.68
N GLU A 65 11.32 -1.51 21.99
CA GLU A 65 11.87 -2.82 21.62
C GLU A 65 13.16 -2.61 20.82
N VAL A 66 14.29 -2.98 21.41
CA VAL A 66 15.58 -3.02 20.73
C VAL A 66 15.57 -4.26 19.84
N MET A 67 15.16 -4.10 18.58
CA MET A 67 15.33 -5.14 17.57
C MET A 67 16.78 -5.12 17.08
N GLU A 68 17.49 -6.24 17.25
CA GLU A 68 18.76 -6.48 16.54
C GLU A 68 18.50 -6.53 15.03
N ASP A 69 19.24 -5.70 14.29
CA ASP A 69 18.97 -5.45 12.88
C ASP A 69 19.74 -6.42 11.97
N ASP A 70 19.39 -7.71 12.02
CA ASP A 70 19.95 -8.78 11.17
C ASP A 70 19.48 -8.72 9.70
N ARG A 71 19.04 -7.55 9.23
CA ARG A 71 18.43 -7.37 7.91
C ARG A 71 19.50 -7.28 6.82
N ILE A 72 19.43 -8.19 5.84
CA ILE A 72 20.27 -8.11 4.63
C ILE A 72 19.84 -6.88 3.81
N VAL A 73 20.72 -5.88 3.71
CA VAL A 73 20.53 -4.68 2.91
C VAL A 73 21.13 -4.89 1.52
N THR A 74 20.32 -4.74 0.48
CA THR A 74 20.76 -4.67 -0.92
C THR A 74 20.55 -3.25 -1.44
N SER A 75 21.07 -2.94 -2.64
CA SER A 75 20.85 -1.64 -3.30
C SER A 75 19.37 -1.30 -3.53
N SER A 76 18.48 -2.28 -3.44
CA SER A 76 17.03 -2.12 -3.61
C SER A 76 16.25 -2.02 -2.29
N THR A 77 16.86 -2.28 -1.13
CA THR A 77 16.17 -2.38 0.17
C THR A 77 15.43 -1.12 0.56
N PHE A 78 15.97 0.06 0.25
CA PHE A 78 15.33 1.35 0.53
C PHE A 78 14.64 1.96 -0.71
N SER A 79 14.43 1.16 -1.77
CA SER A 79 13.81 1.65 -2.99
C SER A 79 12.31 1.93 -2.78
N LYS A 80 11.84 3.06 -3.31
CA LYS A 80 10.40 3.40 -3.35
C LYS A 80 9.62 2.58 -4.39
N LYS A 81 10.29 1.69 -5.13
CA LYS A 81 9.66 0.85 -6.16
C LYS A 81 8.73 -0.15 -5.49
N LYS A 82 7.43 0.02 -5.70
CA LYS A 82 6.44 -1.01 -5.37
C LYS A 82 6.61 -2.18 -6.34
N GLY A 83 6.41 -3.40 -5.86
CA GLY A 83 6.47 -4.61 -6.69
C GLY A 83 5.54 -4.51 -7.90
N ALA A 84 5.92 -5.14 -9.02
CA ALA A 84 5.10 -5.12 -10.23
C ALA A 84 3.73 -5.76 -9.97
N LEU A 85 2.65 -5.02 -10.17
CA LEU A 85 1.31 -5.57 -10.05
C LEU A 85 1.00 -6.46 -11.25
N ARG A 86 0.76 -7.74 -10.97
CA ARG A 86 0.28 -8.70 -11.97
C ARG A 86 -1.14 -8.34 -12.39
N TRP A 87 -1.43 -8.49 -13.68
CA TRP A 87 -2.78 -8.36 -14.24
C TRP A 87 -3.35 -9.77 -14.45
N SER A 88 -4.50 -10.05 -13.83
CA SER A 88 -5.27 -11.26 -14.10
C SER A 88 -6.07 -11.12 -15.40
N LYS A 89 -6.46 -12.24 -16.02
CA LYS A 89 -7.29 -12.21 -17.24
C LYS A 89 -8.61 -11.43 -17.02
N LYS A 90 -9.25 -11.63 -15.87
CA LYS A 90 -10.47 -10.89 -15.46
C LYS A 90 -10.24 -9.39 -15.36
N GLU A 91 -9.13 -8.97 -14.74
CA GLU A 91 -8.77 -7.53 -14.65
C GLU A 91 -8.50 -6.92 -16.03
N ILE A 92 -7.96 -7.70 -16.97
CA ILE A 92 -7.71 -7.25 -18.35
C ILE A 92 -9.03 -7.02 -19.09
N GLU A 93 -9.98 -7.94 -18.97
CA GLU A 93 -11.32 -7.78 -19.56
C GLU A 93 -12.05 -6.56 -18.98
N LEU A 94 -11.98 -6.36 -17.66
CA LEU A 94 -12.53 -5.17 -17.00
C LEU A 94 -11.82 -3.89 -17.45
N PHE A 95 -10.52 -3.93 -17.71
CA PHE A 95 -9.79 -2.78 -18.24
C PHE A 95 -10.31 -2.36 -19.62
N TYR A 96 -10.62 -3.31 -20.52
CA TYR A 96 -11.22 -2.97 -21.82
C TYR A 96 -12.63 -2.37 -21.66
N LYS A 97 -13.48 -2.93 -20.79
CA LYS A 97 -14.80 -2.35 -20.49
C LYS A 97 -14.71 -0.96 -19.87
N ALA A 98 -13.73 -0.73 -19.01
CA ALA A 98 -13.49 0.58 -18.43
C ALA A 98 -13.01 1.59 -19.48
N LEU A 99 -12.19 1.16 -20.45
CA LEU A 99 -11.76 1.98 -21.58
C LEU A 99 -12.93 2.37 -22.50
N GLU A 100 -13.90 1.48 -22.65
CA GLU A 100 -15.12 1.70 -23.44
C GLU A 100 -16.02 2.79 -22.85
N ILE A 101 -16.14 2.83 -21.51
CA ILE A 101 -16.99 3.80 -20.81
C ILE A 101 -16.26 5.12 -20.57
N CYS A 102 -15.01 5.06 -20.09
CA CYS A 102 -14.25 6.23 -19.64
C CYS A 102 -13.35 6.83 -20.73
N GLY A 103 -13.04 6.09 -21.79
CA GLY A 103 -12.04 6.47 -22.79
C GLY A 103 -10.61 6.46 -22.24
N ILE A 104 -9.84 7.49 -22.57
CA ILE A 104 -8.39 7.60 -22.29
C ILE A 104 -8.14 8.27 -20.91
N GLU A 105 -9.20 8.57 -20.14
CA GLU A 105 -9.09 9.15 -18.81
C GLU A 105 -8.61 8.14 -17.76
N PHE A 106 -7.30 7.92 -17.73
CA PHE A 106 -6.65 6.94 -16.85
C PHE A 106 -6.85 7.23 -15.35
N SER A 107 -7.12 8.48 -14.98
CA SER A 107 -7.40 8.84 -13.58
C SER A 107 -8.75 8.27 -13.15
N LEU A 108 -9.76 8.37 -14.03
CA LEU A 108 -11.09 7.85 -13.79
C LEU A 108 -11.07 6.33 -13.70
N ILE A 109 -10.42 5.68 -14.67
CA ILE A 109 -10.23 4.21 -14.67
C ILE A 109 -9.49 3.75 -13.41
N SER A 110 -8.47 4.48 -12.95
CA SER A 110 -7.75 4.14 -11.72
C SER A 110 -8.67 4.07 -10.50
N SER A 111 -9.71 4.90 -10.44
CA SER A 111 -10.64 4.89 -9.31
C SER A 111 -11.62 3.71 -9.29
N LEU A 112 -11.69 2.92 -10.38
CA LEU A 112 -12.39 1.63 -10.41
C LEU A 112 -11.56 0.51 -9.77
N PHE A 113 -10.23 0.61 -9.81
CA PHE A 113 -9.33 -0.45 -9.35
C PHE A 113 -8.64 -0.06 -8.04
N PRO A 114 -8.99 -0.64 -6.88
CA PRO A 114 -8.48 -0.20 -5.58
C PRO A 114 -6.95 -0.35 -5.43
N ASN A 115 -6.36 -1.30 -6.14
CA ASN A 115 -4.92 -1.58 -6.08
C ASN A 115 -4.13 -1.02 -7.28
N LYS A 116 -4.78 -0.43 -8.30
CA LYS A 116 -4.08 0.05 -9.51
C LYS A 116 -4.11 1.57 -9.59
N GLU A 117 -2.99 2.20 -9.25
CA GLU A 117 -2.78 3.64 -9.51
C GLU A 117 -2.79 3.97 -11.03
N ARG A 118 -3.13 5.22 -11.37
CA ARG A 118 -3.12 5.79 -12.74
C ARG A 118 -1.89 5.40 -13.57
N LYS A 119 -0.70 5.37 -12.97
CA LYS A 119 0.55 4.98 -13.65
C LYS A 119 0.50 3.55 -14.17
N HIS A 120 -0.11 2.64 -13.41
CA HIS A 120 -0.28 1.25 -13.81
C HIS A 120 -1.30 1.09 -14.94
N ILE A 121 -2.39 1.86 -14.90
CA ILE A 121 -3.40 1.89 -15.97
C ILE A 121 -2.78 2.39 -17.27
N LYS A 122 -2.03 3.50 -17.23
CA LYS A 122 -1.31 4.02 -18.40
C LYS A 122 -0.29 3.01 -18.93
N ALA A 123 0.49 2.38 -18.05
CA ALA A 123 1.46 1.36 -18.47
C ALA A 123 0.76 0.15 -19.10
N LYS A 124 -0.41 -0.24 -18.60
CA LYS A 124 -1.22 -1.31 -19.17
C LYS A 124 -1.76 -0.94 -20.56
N TYR A 125 -2.29 0.27 -20.73
CA TYR A 125 -2.70 0.80 -22.04
C TYR A 125 -1.56 0.76 -23.05
N ILE A 126 -0.37 1.28 -22.71
CA ILE A 126 0.79 1.27 -23.61
C ILE A 126 1.20 -0.16 -23.99
N LYS A 127 1.12 -1.10 -23.04
CA LYS A 127 1.43 -2.50 -23.32
C LYS A 127 0.39 -3.13 -24.24
N GLU A 128 -0.90 -2.93 -23.98
CA GLU A 128 -1.97 -3.47 -24.82
C GLU A 128 -1.99 -2.83 -26.21
N ALA A 129 -1.63 -1.55 -26.35
CA ALA A 129 -1.50 -0.90 -27.66
C ALA A 129 -0.42 -1.54 -28.53
N LYS A 130 0.60 -2.16 -27.91
CA LYS A 130 1.64 -2.90 -28.62
C LYS A 130 1.27 -4.35 -28.89
N VAL A 131 0.56 -4.99 -27.97
CA VAL A 131 0.25 -6.43 -28.04
C VAL A 131 -1.01 -6.68 -28.86
N ASN A 132 -2.06 -5.88 -28.63
CA ASN A 132 -3.40 -6.02 -29.20
C ASN A 132 -3.93 -4.65 -29.69
N PRO A 133 -3.35 -4.07 -30.75
CA PRO A 133 -3.76 -2.76 -31.26
C PRO A 133 -5.20 -2.74 -31.76
N GLU A 134 -5.66 -3.81 -32.42
CA GLU A 134 -7.02 -3.92 -32.96
C GLU A 134 -8.07 -3.74 -31.88
N ARG A 135 -7.93 -4.45 -30.77
CA ARG A 135 -8.86 -4.39 -29.64
C ARG A 135 -8.93 -3.02 -28.97
N ILE A 136 -7.81 -2.28 -28.94
CA ILE A 136 -7.83 -0.89 -28.46
C ILE A 136 -8.55 0.01 -29.43
N ASN A 137 -8.28 -0.13 -30.73
CA ASN A 137 -8.93 0.67 -31.76
C ASN A 137 -10.44 0.42 -31.79
N GLU A 138 -10.90 -0.82 -31.69
CA GLU A 138 -12.32 -1.15 -31.57
C GLU A 138 -12.99 -0.38 -30.44
N VAL A 139 -12.44 -0.48 -29.23
CA VAL A 139 -13.02 0.15 -28.05
C VAL A 139 -12.98 1.68 -28.12
N LEU A 140 -11.93 2.27 -28.70
CA LEU A 140 -11.81 3.73 -28.85
C LEU A 140 -12.65 4.30 -30.00
N ASN A 141 -12.84 3.53 -31.08
CA ASN A 141 -13.64 3.95 -32.23
C ASN A 141 -15.14 3.91 -31.94
N GLU A 142 -15.57 3.11 -30.96
CA GLU A 142 -16.98 3.02 -30.57
C GLU A 142 -17.56 4.31 -29.99
N CYS A 143 -16.77 5.39 -29.82
CA CYS A 143 -17.20 6.77 -29.54
C CYS A 143 -18.47 6.85 -28.68
N LYS A 144 -18.45 6.20 -27.52
CA LYS A 144 -19.57 6.23 -26.58
C LYS A 144 -19.48 7.48 -25.75
N THR A 145 -20.60 8.20 -25.63
CA THR A 145 -20.75 9.23 -24.61
C THR A 145 -20.58 8.59 -23.25
N PHE A 146 -19.86 9.26 -22.35
CA PHE A 146 -19.64 8.76 -21.00
C PHE A 146 -20.97 8.46 -20.30
N ASP A 147 -21.15 7.21 -19.87
CA ASP A 147 -22.32 6.76 -19.11
C ASP A 147 -21.96 6.53 -17.63
N GLN A 148 -22.51 7.37 -16.77
CA GLN A 148 -22.34 7.30 -15.33
C GLN A 148 -22.96 6.02 -14.73
N VAL A 149 -24.06 5.50 -15.30
CA VAL A 149 -24.76 4.33 -14.77
C VAL A 149 -23.92 3.07 -15.01
N ALA A 150 -23.42 2.88 -16.24
CA ALA A 150 -22.51 1.79 -16.57
C ALA A 150 -21.23 1.85 -15.72
N TYR A 151 -20.67 3.04 -15.49
CA TYR A 151 -19.51 3.23 -14.64
C TYR A 151 -19.74 2.75 -13.20
N ASN A 152 -20.84 3.17 -12.58
CA ASN A 152 -21.19 2.78 -11.21
C ASN A 152 -21.43 1.27 -11.09
N LYS A 153 -22.03 0.65 -12.12
CA LYS A 153 -22.24 -0.80 -12.18
C LYS A 153 -20.91 -1.58 -12.26
N LEU A 154 -19.93 -1.09 -13.03
CA LEU A 154 -18.59 -1.69 -13.05
C LEU A 154 -17.88 -1.51 -11.71
N ARG A 155 -18.06 -0.35 -11.07
CA ARG A 155 -17.46 -0.06 -9.77
C ARG A 155 -18.00 -0.99 -8.69
N SER A 156 -19.31 -1.24 -8.64
CA SER A 156 -19.90 -2.17 -7.67
C SER A 156 -19.37 -3.58 -7.85
N TYR A 157 -19.28 -4.06 -9.10
CA TYR A 157 -18.73 -5.38 -9.43
C TYR A 157 -17.26 -5.57 -9.03
N LEU A 158 -16.48 -4.48 -8.92
CA LEU A 158 -15.08 -4.51 -8.49
C LEU A 158 -14.90 -4.41 -6.97
N LEU A 159 -15.94 -3.96 -6.25
CA LEU A 159 -15.94 -3.86 -4.78
C LEU A 159 -16.58 -5.09 -4.10
N GLU A 160 -17.49 -5.80 -4.77
CA GLU A 160 -17.98 -7.13 -4.35
C GLU A 160 -16.93 -8.23 -4.54
#